data_AF-A0AB37HCZ2-F1
#
_entry.id   AF-A0AB37HCZ2-F1
#
_cell.length_a   1.000
_cell.length_b   1.000
_cell.length_c   1.000
_cell.angle_alpha   90.00
_cell.angle_beta   90.00
_cell.angle_gamma   90.00
#
_symmetry.space_group_name_H-M   'P 1'
#
loop_
_entity.id
_entity.type
_entity.pdbx_description
1 polymer ?
#
loop_
_entity_poly.entity_id
_entity_poly.type
_entity_poly.pdbx_seq_one_letter_code
_entity_poly.pdbx_strand_id
1 'polypeptide(L)'
;MTQMWIMEILKGIGKMFLHPIFYYSIILAVITGLSRVKRERSDFHIRVNDPLQELRFLFPAGLLIGFILSIITVGSGLTISYSIVTMLAIITIVLSLIGNFRFLSPAFTIGFSFVFLFLAKQLNWNLPILSGHPSDNSLSGFIVLLGLLLIVEGIQMMRNGSKKFSPILRNSRRGLVVGAHQVKRIWLIPVFCFLPIGPLTAPFEWWPTFDFGTSSYSFILVPFAVGFQQQIQSTLPQLAVKRIGKQVIALGILIFAIAVSGMWLPILSIVAVIIAIIGRGWISYRHRVRENAAPYYFTPRKNGLIVLAVIPHSPAEKLGLQTGEIIYKCNGQLTGNKKEFYKALQKNRAYCKLEVLNSEGEVRFVQGALFEGDHHELGILTVEDRKKWNGNEAS
;
A
#
# COMPACT_ATOMS: atom_id res chain seq x y z
N MET A 1 -16.09 -17.95 -33.90
CA MET A 1 -16.30 -17.15 -32.67
C MET A 1 -15.18 -17.35 -31.66
N THR A 2 -14.98 -18.55 -31.10
CA THR A 2 -13.96 -18.82 -30.05
C THR A 2 -12.53 -18.37 -30.39
N GLN A 3 -12.06 -18.61 -31.62
CA GLN A 3 -10.73 -18.19 -32.07
C GLN A 3 -10.53 -16.66 -32.05
N MET A 4 -11.56 -15.88 -32.38
CA MET A 4 -11.49 -14.42 -32.34
C MET A 4 -11.41 -13.90 -30.91
N TRP A 5 -12.17 -14.49 -29.99
CA TRP A 5 -12.12 -14.13 -28.57
C TRP A 5 -10.76 -14.44 -27.95
N ILE A 6 -10.19 -15.62 -28.22
CA ILE A 6 -8.84 -15.99 -27.77
C ILE A 6 -7.80 -15.02 -28.33
N MET A 7 -7.88 -14.70 -29.62
CA MET A 7 -6.96 -13.76 -30.26
C MET A 7 -7.04 -12.36 -29.65
N GLU A 8 -8.25 -11.85 -29.38
CA GLU A 8 -8.43 -10.54 -28.76
C GLU A 8 -7.95 -10.50 -27.31
N ILE A 9 -8.12 -11.58 -26.54
CA ILE A 9 -7.52 -11.71 -25.20
C ILE A 9 -5.99 -11.66 -25.27
N LEU A 10 -5.38 -12.42 -26.20
CA LEU A 10 -3.92 -12.42 -26.41
C LEU A 10 -3.42 -11.02 -26.81
N LYS A 11 -4.11 -10.35 -27.73
CA LYS A 11 -3.81 -8.95 -28.07
C LYS A 11 -3.97 -8.02 -26.87
N GLY A 12 -5.00 -8.22 -26.05
CA GLY A 12 -5.23 -7.47 -24.81
C GLY A 12 -4.07 -7.60 -23.83
N ILE A 13 -3.54 -8.82 -23.66
CA ILE A 13 -2.33 -9.09 -22.86
C ILE A 13 -1.11 -8.40 -23.49
N GLY A 14 -0.93 -8.49 -24.81
CA GLY A 14 0.14 -7.79 -25.53
C GLY A 14 0.11 -6.27 -25.31
N LYS A 15 -1.08 -5.65 -25.37
CA LYS A 15 -1.29 -4.21 -25.11
C LYS A 15 -0.87 -3.81 -23.69
N MET A 16 -0.96 -4.69 -22.69
CA MET A 16 -0.50 -4.39 -21.33
C MET A 16 1.01 -4.14 -21.29
N PHE A 17 1.80 -4.91 -22.05
CA PHE A 17 3.25 -4.71 -22.12
C PHE A 17 3.62 -3.43 -22.86
N LEU A 18 2.75 -2.91 -23.73
CA LEU A 18 2.93 -1.59 -24.34
C LEU A 18 2.50 -0.44 -23.41
N HIS A 19 1.81 -0.75 -22.31
CA HIS A 19 1.24 0.26 -21.43
C HIS A 19 2.32 0.89 -20.53
N PRO A 20 2.47 2.23 -20.51
CA PRO A 20 3.57 2.89 -19.78
C PRO A 20 3.54 2.64 -18.27
N ILE A 21 2.35 2.54 -17.67
CA ILE A 21 2.20 2.24 -16.23
C ILE A 21 2.87 0.91 -15.85
N PHE A 22 2.90 -0.09 -16.73
CA PHE A 22 3.51 -1.38 -16.43
C PHE A 22 4.99 -1.22 -16.05
N TYR A 23 5.80 -0.64 -16.93
CA TYR A 23 7.22 -0.37 -16.67
C TYR A 23 7.42 0.68 -15.59
N TYR A 24 6.59 1.72 -15.58
CA TYR A 24 6.68 2.79 -14.58
C TYR A 24 6.49 2.24 -13.15
N SER A 25 5.54 1.32 -12.94
CA SER A 25 5.30 0.71 -11.64
C SER A 25 6.49 -0.13 -11.14
N ILE A 26 7.19 -0.82 -12.05
CA ILE A 26 8.41 -1.58 -11.74
C ILE A 26 9.52 -0.62 -11.29
N ILE A 27 9.77 0.43 -12.07
CA ILE A 27 10.78 1.46 -11.75
C ILE A 27 10.48 2.09 -10.39
N LEU A 28 9.23 2.49 -10.17
CA LEU A 28 8.79 3.14 -8.94
C LEU A 28 8.87 2.20 -7.72
N ALA A 29 8.63 0.89 -7.88
CA ALA A 29 8.86 -0.09 -6.83
C ALA A 29 10.35 -0.21 -6.46
N VAL A 30 11.24 -0.25 -7.46
CA VAL A 30 12.70 -0.29 -7.24
C VAL A 30 13.19 0.99 -6.54
N ILE A 31 12.82 2.17 -7.04
CA ILE A 31 13.18 3.47 -6.43
C ILE A 31 12.71 3.54 -4.97
N THR A 32 11.51 3.03 -4.69
CA THR A 32 10.96 3.01 -3.32
C THR A 32 11.75 2.10 -2.40
N GLY A 33 12.16 0.92 -2.89
CA GLY A 33 13.01 0.00 -2.15
C GLY A 33 14.38 0.60 -1.83
N LEU A 34 15.03 1.24 -2.82
CA LEU A 34 16.32 1.92 -2.62
C LEU A 34 16.21 3.09 -1.64
N SER A 35 15.18 3.93 -1.79
CA SER A 35 14.91 5.06 -0.89
C SER A 35 14.65 4.60 0.54
N ARG A 36 13.96 3.47 0.71
CA ARG A 36 13.75 2.84 2.02
C ARG A 36 15.07 2.39 2.64
N VAL A 37 15.92 1.69 1.90
CA VAL A 37 17.24 1.23 2.41
C VAL A 37 18.13 2.41 2.79
N LYS A 38 18.13 3.50 2.00
CA LYS A 38 18.87 4.72 2.35
C LYS A 38 18.40 5.30 3.69
N ARG A 39 17.08 5.35 3.91
CA ARG A 39 16.49 5.81 5.19
C ARG A 39 16.82 4.86 6.34
N GLU A 40 16.67 3.56 6.17
CA GLU A 40 16.97 2.55 7.20
C GLU A 40 18.44 2.63 7.64
N ARG A 41 19.37 2.80 6.70
CA ARG A 41 20.80 3.01 7.01
C ARG A 41 21.07 4.35 7.71
N SER A 42 20.29 5.38 7.42
CA SER A 42 20.41 6.67 8.10
C SER A 42 19.93 6.61 9.56
N ASP A 43 18.86 5.84 9.81
CA ASP A 43 18.24 5.75 11.15
C ASP A 43 18.93 4.70 12.02
N PHE A 44 19.28 3.54 11.45
CA PHE A 44 19.74 2.34 12.18
C PHE A 44 21.11 1.83 11.74
N HIS A 45 21.79 2.48 10.79
CA HIS A 45 23.08 2.03 10.21
C HIS A 45 23.06 0.68 9.48
N ILE A 46 21.90 0.02 9.43
CA ILE A 46 21.71 -1.27 8.77
C ILE A 46 20.53 -1.23 7.79
N ARG A 47 20.45 -2.22 6.92
CA ARG A 47 19.23 -2.50 6.14
C ARG A 47 18.41 -3.54 6.90
N VAL A 48 17.10 -3.36 6.99
CA VAL A 48 16.22 -4.37 7.61
C VAL A 48 15.82 -5.41 6.58
N ASN A 49 15.42 -4.98 5.40
CA ASN A 49 15.00 -5.89 4.33
C ASN A 49 15.71 -5.59 3.01
N ASP A 50 15.69 -6.57 2.09
CA ASP A 50 16.25 -6.45 0.74
C ASP A 50 15.65 -5.28 -0.06
N PRO A 51 16.45 -4.56 -0.88
CA PRO A 51 15.98 -3.43 -1.69
C PRO A 51 14.89 -3.84 -2.69
N LEU A 52 14.92 -5.08 -3.20
CA LEU A 52 13.94 -5.60 -4.16
C LEU A 52 12.63 -6.07 -3.52
N GLN A 53 12.48 -5.94 -2.20
CA GLN A 53 11.28 -6.41 -1.52
C GLN A 53 10.01 -5.74 -2.04
N GLU A 54 10.02 -4.43 -2.30
CA GLU A 54 8.84 -3.72 -2.84
C GLU A 54 8.40 -4.29 -4.19
N LEU A 55 9.37 -4.68 -5.04
CA LEU A 55 9.11 -5.33 -6.32
C LEU A 55 8.49 -6.74 -6.13
N ARG A 56 8.95 -7.51 -5.14
CA ARG A 56 8.37 -8.84 -4.83
C ARG A 56 6.90 -8.76 -4.40
N PHE A 57 6.47 -7.63 -3.83
CA PHE A 57 5.07 -7.41 -3.44
C PHE A 57 4.20 -6.77 -4.54
N LEU A 58 4.79 -6.30 -5.64
CA LEU A 58 4.08 -5.56 -6.69
C LEU A 58 3.04 -6.42 -7.42
N PHE A 59 3.43 -7.64 -7.84
CA PHE A 59 2.61 -8.49 -8.72
C PHE A 59 1.74 -9.55 -8.03
N PRO A 60 2.24 -10.38 -7.08
CA PRO A 60 1.53 -11.62 -6.72
C PRO A 60 0.12 -11.42 -6.22
N ALA A 61 -0.07 -10.44 -5.33
CA ALA A 61 -1.39 -10.13 -4.78
C ALA A 61 -2.26 -9.31 -5.75
N GLY A 62 -1.64 -8.52 -6.63
CA GLY A 62 -2.35 -7.74 -7.65
C GLY A 62 -2.86 -8.58 -8.80
N LEU A 63 -2.12 -9.60 -9.24
CA LEU A 63 -2.51 -10.55 -10.29
C LEU A 63 -3.74 -11.36 -9.91
N LEU A 64 -3.76 -11.93 -8.70
CA LEU A 64 -4.90 -12.73 -8.22
C LEU A 64 -6.18 -11.88 -8.18
N ILE A 65 -6.09 -10.67 -7.62
CA ILE A 65 -7.26 -9.79 -7.52
C ILE A 65 -7.63 -9.21 -8.89
N GLY A 66 -6.64 -8.90 -9.74
CA GLY A 66 -6.85 -8.45 -11.11
C GLY A 66 -7.59 -9.48 -11.94
N PHE A 67 -7.30 -10.77 -11.75
CA PHE A 67 -8.04 -11.87 -12.38
C PHE A 67 -9.52 -11.90 -11.93
N ILE A 68 -9.78 -11.83 -10.62
CA ILE A 68 -11.16 -11.78 -10.08
C ILE A 68 -11.90 -10.55 -10.61
N LEU A 69 -11.25 -9.38 -10.58
CA LEU A 69 -11.84 -8.14 -11.06
C LEU A 69 -12.09 -8.17 -12.57
N SER A 70 -11.22 -8.84 -13.34
CA SER A 70 -11.40 -9.07 -14.77
C SER A 70 -12.66 -9.90 -15.07
N ILE A 71 -12.95 -10.93 -14.27
CA ILE A 71 -14.20 -11.70 -14.43
C ILE A 71 -15.41 -10.80 -14.20
N ILE A 72 -15.36 -9.94 -13.18
CA ILE A 72 -16.44 -9.01 -12.87
C ILE A 72 -16.62 -7.97 -13.98
N THR A 73 -15.55 -7.33 -14.44
CA THR A 73 -15.61 -6.30 -15.49
C THR A 73 -16.01 -6.87 -16.84
N VAL A 74 -15.53 -8.07 -17.19
CA VAL A 74 -15.90 -8.75 -18.44
C VAL A 74 -17.34 -9.26 -18.37
N GLY A 75 -17.75 -9.87 -17.26
CA GLY A 75 -19.12 -10.37 -17.08
C GLY A 75 -20.17 -9.27 -17.08
N SER A 76 -19.84 -8.11 -16.52
CA SER A 76 -20.70 -6.91 -16.55
C SER A 76 -20.58 -6.09 -17.84
N GLY A 77 -19.70 -6.47 -18.76
CA GLY A 77 -19.51 -5.75 -20.03
C GLY A 77 -19.02 -4.31 -19.89
N LEU A 78 -18.35 -3.95 -18.79
CA LEU A 78 -17.89 -2.57 -18.54
C LEU A 78 -16.94 -2.09 -19.65
N THR A 79 -17.35 -1.03 -20.35
CA THR A 79 -16.53 -0.39 -21.38
C THR A 79 -15.78 0.82 -20.84
N ILE A 80 -14.54 0.97 -21.30
CA ILE A 80 -13.66 2.08 -20.98
C ILE A 80 -13.14 2.63 -22.32
N SER A 81 -13.21 3.94 -22.51
CA SER A 81 -12.66 4.57 -23.71
C SER A 81 -11.14 4.72 -23.63
N TYR A 82 -10.48 4.84 -24.78
CA TYR A 82 -9.04 5.07 -24.83
C TYR A 82 -8.62 6.38 -24.13
N SER A 83 -9.46 7.42 -24.19
CA SER A 83 -9.27 8.69 -23.48
C SER A 83 -9.20 8.51 -21.96
N ILE A 84 -9.94 7.55 -21.40
CA ILE A 84 -9.89 7.22 -19.97
C ILE A 84 -8.58 6.52 -19.61
N VAL A 85 -8.18 5.51 -20.39
CA VAL A 85 -6.95 4.75 -20.15
C VAL A 85 -5.71 5.65 -20.19
N THR A 86 -5.64 6.53 -21.20
CA THR A 86 -4.55 7.50 -21.35
C THR A 86 -4.50 8.52 -20.22
N MET A 87 -5.65 9.12 -19.84
CA MET A 87 -5.67 10.07 -18.72
C MET A 87 -5.34 9.42 -17.39
N LEU A 88 -5.84 8.22 -17.15
CA LEU A 88 -5.47 7.47 -15.96
C LEU A 88 -3.95 7.26 -15.89
N ALA A 89 -3.30 6.94 -17.01
CA ALA A 89 -1.85 6.81 -17.05
C ALA A 89 -1.11 8.12 -16.75
N ILE A 90 -1.53 9.23 -17.37
CA ILE A 90 -0.93 10.55 -17.15
C ILE A 90 -1.09 10.95 -15.69
N ILE A 91 -2.32 10.92 -15.14
CA ILE A 91 -2.59 11.31 -13.76
C ILE A 91 -1.85 10.40 -12.78
N THR A 92 -1.80 9.09 -13.01
CA THR A 92 -1.07 8.17 -12.15
C THR A 92 0.42 8.50 -12.11
N ILE A 93 1.04 8.81 -13.25
CA ILE A 93 2.45 9.22 -13.34
C ILE A 93 2.67 10.58 -12.64
N VAL A 94 1.80 11.56 -12.89
CA VAL A 94 1.90 12.88 -12.25
C VAL A 94 1.78 12.79 -10.73
N LEU A 95 0.80 12.04 -10.22
CA LEU A 95 0.58 11.90 -8.77
C LEU A 95 1.68 11.09 -8.09
N SER A 96 2.29 10.13 -8.78
CA SER A 96 3.42 9.36 -8.22
C SER A 96 4.70 10.17 -8.12
N LEU A 97 4.93 11.15 -9.01
CA LEU A 97 6.09 12.04 -8.96
C LEU A 97 6.13 12.90 -7.68
N ILE A 98 4.96 13.15 -7.06
CA ILE A 98 4.87 13.81 -5.73
C ILE A 98 5.60 12.99 -4.65
N GLY A 99 5.83 11.69 -4.89
CA GLY A 99 6.59 10.80 -4.00
C GLY A 99 5.81 10.27 -2.79
N ASN A 100 4.56 10.71 -2.61
CA ASN A 100 3.66 10.26 -1.54
C ASN A 100 2.62 9.28 -2.08
N PHE A 101 2.75 7.99 -1.71
CA PHE A 101 1.93 6.93 -2.29
C PHE A 101 0.48 6.95 -1.81
N ARG A 102 0.12 7.85 -0.88
CA ARG A 102 -1.29 8.11 -0.56
C ARG A 102 -2.08 8.59 -1.78
N PHE A 103 -1.44 9.33 -2.69
CA PHE A 103 -2.09 9.83 -3.90
C PHE A 103 -2.27 8.76 -4.99
N LEU A 104 -1.70 7.57 -4.82
CA LEU A 104 -1.89 6.42 -5.72
C LEU A 104 -3.12 5.57 -5.37
N SER A 105 -3.97 6.03 -4.43
CA SER A 105 -5.28 5.42 -4.20
C SER A 105 -6.19 5.64 -5.42
N PRO A 106 -7.05 4.67 -5.80
CA PRO A 106 -8.00 4.80 -6.90
C PRO A 106 -8.92 6.01 -6.77
N ALA A 107 -9.25 6.43 -5.55
CA ALA A 107 -10.04 7.65 -5.33
C ALA A 107 -9.37 8.89 -5.92
N PHE A 108 -8.03 8.99 -5.88
CA PHE A 108 -7.31 10.12 -6.44
C PHE A 108 -6.96 9.88 -7.91
N THR A 109 -6.41 8.72 -8.27
CA THR A 109 -5.99 8.45 -9.66
C THR A 109 -7.19 8.44 -10.61
N ILE A 110 -8.25 7.70 -10.30
CA ILE A 110 -9.47 7.66 -11.11
C ILE A 110 -10.28 8.94 -10.89
N GLY A 111 -10.40 9.43 -9.65
CA GLY A 111 -11.18 10.63 -9.37
C GLY A 111 -10.69 11.87 -10.11
N PHE A 112 -9.37 12.17 -10.07
CA PHE A 112 -8.82 13.30 -10.82
C PHE A 112 -8.86 13.07 -12.34
N SER A 113 -8.69 11.83 -12.81
CA SER A 113 -8.86 11.51 -14.23
C SER A 113 -10.28 11.77 -14.70
N PHE A 114 -11.28 11.40 -13.89
CA PHE A 114 -12.69 11.64 -14.18
C PHE A 114 -12.99 13.14 -14.21
N VAL A 115 -12.58 13.89 -13.18
CA VAL A 115 -12.81 15.35 -13.11
C VAL A 115 -12.19 16.05 -14.31
N PHE A 116 -10.97 15.68 -14.68
CA PHE A 116 -10.30 16.25 -15.85
C PHE A 116 -11.08 15.95 -17.14
N LEU A 117 -11.45 14.69 -17.39
CA LEU A 117 -12.19 14.30 -18.60
C LEU A 117 -13.57 14.93 -18.67
N PHE A 118 -14.25 15.05 -17.54
CA PHE A 118 -15.55 15.72 -17.43
C PHE A 118 -15.44 17.20 -17.79
N LEU A 119 -14.46 17.92 -17.23
CA LEU A 119 -14.19 19.33 -17.55
C LEU A 119 -13.76 19.51 -19.00
N ALA A 120 -12.89 18.63 -19.51
CA ALA A 120 -12.45 18.66 -20.90
C ALA A 120 -13.64 18.49 -21.86
N LYS A 121 -14.58 17.60 -21.54
CA LYS A 121 -15.83 17.44 -22.31
C LYS A 121 -16.70 18.70 -22.22
N GLN A 122 -16.91 19.27 -21.03
CA GLN A 122 -17.76 20.45 -20.85
C GLN A 122 -17.21 21.70 -21.56
N LEU A 123 -15.88 21.84 -21.60
CA LEU A 123 -15.18 22.95 -22.26
C LEU A 123 -14.85 22.68 -23.73
N ASN A 124 -15.23 21.50 -24.26
CA ASN A 124 -14.91 21.04 -25.62
C ASN A 124 -13.40 21.11 -25.94
N TRP A 125 -12.55 20.74 -24.98
CA TRP A 125 -11.10 20.70 -25.16
C TRP A 125 -10.68 19.51 -26.04
N ASN A 126 -10.36 19.79 -27.29
CA ASN A 126 -9.80 18.81 -28.21
C ASN A 126 -8.29 18.70 -28.02
N LEU A 127 -7.86 17.82 -27.11
CA LEU A 127 -6.45 17.49 -26.94
C LEU A 127 -6.08 16.33 -27.88
N PRO A 128 -5.05 16.44 -28.74
CA PRO A 128 -4.64 15.37 -29.66
C PRO A 128 -4.29 14.04 -28.98
N ILE A 129 -3.86 14.11 -27.72
CA ILE A 129 -3.50 12.94 -26.90
C ILE A 129 -4.73 12.16 -26.44
N LEU A 130 -5.88 12.83 -26.35
CA LEU A 130 -7.17 12.23 -26.08
C LEU A 130 -7.80 11.92 -27.43
N SER A 131 -8.02 10.64 -27.73
CA SER A 131 -8.70 10.21 -28.97
C SER A 131 -10.20 10.54 -28.93
N GLY A 132 -10.55 11.81 -28.73
CA GLY A 132 -11.91 12.31 -28.51
C GLY A 132 -12.36 12.34 -27.05
N HIS A 133 -13.59 12.82 -26.84
CA HIS A 133 -14.24 12.84 -25.54
C HIS A 133 -14.87 11.48 -25.21
N PRO A 134 -14.79 11.01 -23.94
CA PRO A 134 -15.47 9.79 -23.54
C PRO A 134 -17.00 9.97 -23.59
N SER A 135 -17.71 8.88 -23.93
CA SER A 135 -19.17 8.81 -23.79
C SER A 135 -19.56 8.83 -22.32
N ASP A 136 -20.79 9.27 -22.02
CA ASP A 136 -21.30 9.32 -20.64
C ASP A 136 -21.37 7.93 -20.01
N ASN A 137 -21.70 6.90 -20.80
CA ASN A 137 -21.78 5.52 -20.31
C ASN A 137 -20.39 4.97 -19.96
N SER A 138 -19.35 5.28 -20.75
CA SER A 138 -17.96 4.91 -20.39
C SER A 138 -17.46 5.67 -19.15
N LEU A 139 -17.89 6.92 -18.95
CA LEU A 139 -17.61 7.68 -17.72
C LEU A 139 -18.28 7.05 -16.48
N SER A 140 -19.53 6.60 -16.59
CA SER A 140 -20.21 5.87 -15.50
C SER A 140 -19.55 4.53 -15.21
N GLY A 141 -19.19 3.76 -16.24
CA GLY A 141 -18.44 2.50 -16.08
C GLY A 141 -17.09 2.68 -15.38
N PHE A 142 -16.41 3.81 -15.62
CA PHE A 142 -15.16 4.15 -14.95
C PHE A 142 -15.32 4.38 -13.44
N ILE A 143 -16.46 4.92 -13.00
CA ILE A 143 -16.73 5.17 -11.57
C ILE A 143 -17.12 3.88 -10.86
N VAL A 144 -17.84 2.98 -11.53
CA VAL A 144 -18.09 1.63 -11.02
C VAL A 144 -16.76 0.93 -10.74
N LEU A 145 -15.81 1.05 -11.68
CA LEU A 145 -14.46 0.52 -11.50
C LEU A 145 -13.70 1.22 -10.35
N LEU A 146 -13.87 2.53 -10.14
CA LEU A 146 -13.34 3.22 -8.96
C LEU A 146 -13.83 2.59 -7.66
N GLY A 147 -15.14 2.32 -7.55
CA GLY A 147 -15.72 1.67 -6.37
C GLY A 147 -15.11 0.30 -6.11
N LEU A 148 -15.03 -0.53 -7.15
CA LEU A 148 -14.42 -1.87 -7.07
C LEU A 148 -12.93 -1.80 -6.68
N LEU A 149 -12.15 -0.90 -7.29
CA LEU A 149 -10.74 -0.75 -6.98
C LEU A 149 -10.48 -0.20 -5.57
N LEU A 150 -11.37 0.64 -5.02
CA LEU A 150 -11.30 1.06 -3.61
C LEU A 150 -11.53 -0.09 -2.64
N ILE A 151 -12.52 -0.95 -2.92
CA ILE A 151 -12.73 -2.17 -2.14
C ILE A 151 -11.47 -3.04 -2.17
N VAL A 152 -10.89 -3.22 -3.37
CA VAL A 152 -9.64 -3.96 -3.55
C VAL A 152 -8.46 -3.32 -2.80
N GLU A 153 -8.29 -2.00 -2.85
CA GLU A 153 -7.27 -1.28 -2.08
C GLU A 153 -7.39 -1.62 -0.59
N GLY A 154 -8.60 -1.51 -0.03
CA GLY A 154 -8.85 -1.78 1.38
C GLY A 154 -8.62 -3.25 1.78
N ILE A 155 -9.00 -4.21 0.94
CA ILE A 155 -8.71 -5.65 1.15
C ILE A 155 -7.20 -5.89 1.14
N GLN A 156 -6.47 -5.29 0.18
CA GLN A 156 -5.03 -5.43 0.06
C GLN A 156 -4.29 -4.81 1.25
N MET A 157 -4.76 -3.66 1.74
CA MET A 157 -4.27 -3.06 2.98
C MET A 157 -4.41 -4.03 4.15
N MET A 158 -5.57 -4.70 4.31
CA MET A 158 -5.80 -5.63 5.41
C MET A 158 -4.98 -6.92 5.34
N ARG A 159 -4.79 -7.49 4.14
CA ARG A 159 -4.10 -8.79 3.99
C ARG A 159 -2.58 -8.67 3.88
N ASN A 160 -2.11 -7.70 3.10
CA ASN A 160 -0.70 -7.57 2.72
C ASN A 160 -0.09 -6.21 3.08
N GLY A 161 -0.91 -5.22 3.44
CA GLY A 161 -0.45 -3.86 3.70
C GLY A 161 0.56 -3.77 4.85
N SER A 162 0.35 -4.49 5.94
CA SER A 162 1.23 -4.47 7.13
C SER A 162 2.33 -5.53 7.14
N LYS A 163 2.48 -6.34 6.09
CA LYS A 163 3.58 -7.33 6.04
C LYS A 163 4.92 -6.61 5.85
N LYS A 164 5.94 -6.97 6.63
CA LYS A 164 7.32 -6.49 6.50
C LYS A 164 7.44 -4.95 6.32
N PHE A 165 6.82 -4.19 7.23
CA PHE A 165 6.90 -2.72 7.28
C PHE A 165 8.31 -2.23 7.65
N SER A 166 8.59 -0.95 7.42
CA SER A 166 9.90 -0.35 7.65
C SER A 166 9.89 0.45 8.96
N PRO A 167 10.83 0.20 9.90
CA PRO A 167 10.99 1.04 11.09
C PRO A 167 11.59 2.40 10.71
N ILE A 168 11.27 3.42 11.49
CA ILE A 168 11.85 4.77 11.39
C ILE A 168 12.08 5.33 12.78
N LEU A 169 13.08 6.19 12.92
CA LEU A 169 13.28 7.00 14.13
C LEU A 169 12.76 8.42 13.90
N ARG A 170 12.13 9.00 14.93
CA ARG A 170 11.66 10.38 14.90
C ARG A 170 11.87 11.08 16.23
N ASN A 171 11.99 12.39 16.18
CA ASN A 171 11.98 13.20 17.39
C ASN A 171 10.52 13.47 17.79
N SER A 172 10.22 13.22 19.05
CA SER A 172 8.96 13.58 19.68
C SER A 172 8.84 15.10 19.82
N ARG A 173 7.63 15.59 20.13
CA ARG A 173 7.39 17.00 20.47
C ARG A 173 8.23 17.51 21.65
N ARG A 174 8.73 16.59 22.49
CA ARG A 174 9.56 16.87 23.67
C ARG A 174 11.06 16.67 23.40
N GLY A 175 11.47 16.46 22.15
CA GLY A 175 12.87 16.28 21.76
C GLY A 175 13.43 14.86 21.98
N LEU A 176 12.71 13.96 22.66
CA LEU A 176 13.10 12.56 22.81
C LEU A 176 12.98 11.79 21.50
N VAL A 177 13.94 10.91 21.22
CA VAL A 177 13.87 9.99 20.06
C VAL A 177 12.83 8.90 20.36
N VAL A 178 11.89 8.74 19.45
CA VAL A 178 10.81 7.75 19.48
C VAL A 178 10.84 6.91 18.21
N GLY A 179 10.48 5.64 18.35
CA GLY A 179 10.30 4.75 17.22
C GLY A 179 8.94 4.97 16.56
N ALA A 180 8.89 4.78 15.25
CA ALA A 180 7.65 4.67 14.51
C ALA A 180 7.83 3.70 13.35
N HIS A 181 6.74 3.40 12.65
CA HIS A 181 6.76 2.57 11.46
C HIS A 181 6.19 3.31 10.28
N GLN A 182 6.82 3.10 9.13
CA GLN A 182 6.30 3.52 7.85
C GLN A 182 5.84 2.30 7.06
N VAL A 183 4.55 2.30 6.73
CA VAL A 183 3.94 1.34 5.84
C VAL A 183 3.75 2.02 4.50
N LYS A 184 4.42 1.51 3.46
CA LYS A 184 4.34 2.04 2.10
C LYS A 184 4.31 0.86 1.14
N ARG A 185 3.29 0.78 0.29
CA ARG A 185 3.12 -0.30 -0.69
C ARG A 185 2.52 0.21 -1.98
N ILE A 186 2.83 -0.50 -3.06
CA ILE A 186 2.21 -0.38 -4.37
C ILE A 186 1.90 -1.78 -4.89
N TRP A 187 0.76 -1.93 -5.54
CA TRP A 187 0.33 -3.13 -6.24
C TRP A 187 0.00 -2.78 -7.68
N LEU A 188 0.37 -3.66 -8.60
CA LEU A 188 -0.06 -3.59 -9.99
C LEU A 188 -1.21 -4.57 -10.18
N ILE A 189 -2.39 -4.04 -10.51
CA ILE A 189 -3.63 -4.80 -10.63
C ILE A 189 -4.05 -4.77 -12.11
N PRO A 190 -3.69 -5.79 -12.90
CA PRO A 190 -4.10 -5.84 -14.30
C PRO A 190 -5.57 -6.29 -14.39
N VAL A 191 -6.40 -5.48 -15.03
CA VAL A 191 -7.84 -5.73 -15.18
C VAL A 191 -8.21 -5.70 -16.65
N PHE A 192 -8.90 -6.73 -17.13
CA PHE A 192 -9.48 -6.74 -18.47
C PHE A 192 -10.67 -5.78 -18.53
N CYS A 193 -10.69 -4.93 -19.54
CA CYS A 193 -11.79 -4.01 -19.82
C CYS A 193 -12.11 -4.04 -21.31
N PHE A 194 -13.32 -3.62 -21.67
CA PHE A 194 -13.72 -3.47 -23.06
C PHE A 194 -13.39 -2.09 -23.60
N LEU A 195 -12.81 -2.04 -24.79
CA LEU A 195 -12.81 -0.85 -25.63
C LEU A 195 -14.04 -0.90 -26.55
N PRO A 196 -14.78 0.20 -26.74
CA PRO A 196 -15.95 0.27 -27.62
C PRO A 196 -15.54 0.35 -29.11
N ILE A 197 -14.51 -0.39 -29.51
CA ILE A 197 -13.93 -0.43 -30.85
C ILE A 197 -13.39 -1.85 -31.05
N GLY A 198 -13.73 -2.53 -32.14
CA GLY A 198 -13.07 -3.78 -32.50
C GLY A 198 -13.96 -4.78 -33.24
N PRO A 199 -13.48 -6.01 -33.44
CA PRO A 199 -14.17 -7.03 -34.23
C PRO A 199 -15.17 -7.88 -33.42
N LEU A 200 -15.19 -7.76 -32.09
CA LEU A 200 -16.08 -8.58 -31.26
C LEU A 200 -17.48 -8.00 -31.23
N THR A 201 -18.48 -8.85 -31.46
CA THR A 201 -19.88 -8.52 -31.24
C THR A 201 -20.38 -9.14 -29.94
N ALA A 202 -21.48 -8.60 -29.41
CA ALA A 202 -22.18 -9.18 -28.27
C ALA A 202 -22.52 -10.66 -28.55
N PRO A 203 -22.04 -11.63 -27.74
CA PRO A 203 -22.36 -13.03 -27.91
C PRO A 203 -23.76 -13.38 -27.38
N PHE A 204 -24.36 -12.52 -26.55
CA PHE A 204 -25.67 -12.72 -25.94
C PHE A 204 -26.48 -11.42 -25.96
N GLU A 205 -27.81 -11.49 -25.95
CA GLU A 205 -28.68 -10.30 -25.94
C GLU A 205 -28.65 -9.53 -24.60
N TRP A 206 -28.42 -10.24 -23.49
CA TRP A 206 -28.29 -9.64 -22.15
C TRP A 206 -26.89 -9.07 -21.89
N TRP A 207 -25.94 -9.27 -22.81
CA TRP A 207 -24.55 -8.87 -22.66
C TRP A 207 -24.12 -7.95 -23.81
N PRO A 208 -23.48 -6.80 -23.55
CA PRO A 208 -23.14 -6.28 -22.23
C PRO A 208 -24.39 -5.93 -21.43
N THR A 209 -24.33 -6.10 -20.11
CA THR A 209 -25.46 -5.80 -19.22
C THR A 209 -25.85 -4.31 -19.23
N PHE A 210 -25.01 -3.48 -19.84
CA PHE A 210 -25.24 -2.06 -20.03
C PHE A 210 -25.01 -1.72 -21.50
N ASP A 211 -25.97 -1.04 -22.11
CA ASP A 211 -25.84 -0.59 -23.50
C ASP A 211 -24.90 0.61 -23.58
N PHE A 212 -23.74 0.43 -24.22
CA PHE A 212 -22.73 1.46 -24.40
C PHE A 212 -22.79 2.11 -25.79
N GLY A 213 -23.86 1.88 -26.56
CA GLY A 213 -24.11 2.52 -27.85
C GLY A 213 -23.20 2.07 -28.99
N THR A 214 -22.48 0.96 -28.81
CA THR A 214 -21.60 0.38 -29.82
C THR A 214 -21.84 -1.12 -29.93
N SER A 215 -21.80 -1.64 -31.15
CA SER A 215 -22.02 -3.07 -31.43
C SER A 215 -20.70 -3.86 -31.49
N SER A 216 -19.57 -3.18 -31.26
CA SER A 216 -18.24 -3.64 -31.60
C SER A 216 -17.26 -3.41 -30.45
N TYR A 217 -16.54 -4.45 -30.04
CA TYR A 217 -15.69 -4.45 -28.85
C TYR A 217 -14.30 -5.04 -29.13
N SER A 218 -13.33 -4.65 -28.31
CA SER A 218 -12.00 -5.27 -28.21
C SER A 218 -11.57 -5.33 -26.76
N PHE A 219 -10.67 -6.25 -26.42
CA PHE A 219 -10.10 -6.35 -25.09
C PHE A 219 -8.87 -5.45 -24.92
N ILE A 220 -8.74 -4.91 -23.71
CA ILE A 220 -7.51 -4.31 -23.22
C ILE A 220 -7.27 -4.76 -21.78
N LEU A 221 -6.03 -5.15 -21.46
CA LEU A 221 -5.61 -5.44 -20.10
C LEU A 221 -4.92 -4.20 -19.52
N VAL A 222 -5.62 -3.46 -18.67
CA VAL A 222 -5.14 -2.18 -18.13
C VAL A 222 -4.44 -2.44 -16.78
N PRO A 223 -3.16 -2.05 -16.63
CA PRO A 223 -2.43 -2.23 -15.38
C PRO A 223 -2.69 -1.06 -14.42
N PHE A 224 -3.59 -1.25 -13.44
CA PHE A 224 -3.89 -0.24 -12.42
C PHE A 224 -2.83 -0.26 -11.32
N ALA A 225 -2.10 0.84 -11.17
CA ALA A 225 -1.16 1.04 -10.07
C ALA A 225 -1.91 1.58 -8.84
N VAL A 226 -2.09 0.73 -7.84
CA VAL A 226 -2.79 1.05 -6.59
C VAL A 226 -1.78 1.13 -5.45
N GLY A 227 -1.66 2.28 -4.81
CA GLY A 227 -0.69 2.50 -3.73
C GLY A 227 -1.32 3.08 -2.47
N PHE A 228 -0.67 2.82 -1.34
CA PHE A 228 -0.99 3.50 -0.09
C PHE A 228 0.28 3.75 0.75
N GLN A 229 0.21 4.77 1.59
CA GLN A 229 1.28 5.11 2.52
C GLN A 229 0.73 5.62 3.84
N GLN A 230 1.26 5.10 4.94
CA GLN A 230 0.91 5.52 6.28
C GLN A 230 2.10 5.47 7.25
N GLN A 231 2.15 6.44 8.16
CA GLN A 231 3.06 6.44 9.30
C GLN A 231 2.26 6.12 10.57
N ILE A 232 2.78 5.22 11.40
CA ILE A 232 2.09 4.68 12.57
C ILE A 232 3.08 4.75 13.73
N GLN A 233 2.68 5.40 14.81
CA GLN A 233 3.55 5.66 15.98
C GLN A 233 2.83 5.38 17.30
N SER A 234 1.50 5.37 17.31
CA SER A 234 0.69 5.24 18.53
C SER A 234 0.25 3.80 18.85
N THR A 235 0.36 2.89 17.89
CA THR A 235 -0.09 1.50 18.01
C THR A 235 0.74 0.58 17.10
N LEU A 236 0.50 -0.73 17.17
CA LEU A 236 1.10 -1.69 16.25
C LEU A 236 0.62 -1.46 14.80
N PRO A 237 1.52 -1.52 13.80
CA PRO A 237 1.17 -1.28 12.40
C PRO A 237 0.04 -2.16 11.86
N GLN A 238 -0.03 -3.42 12.29
CA GLN A 238 -1.03 -4.39 11.84
C GLN A 238 -2.45 -3.93 12.23
N LEU A 239 -2.62 -3.42 13.45
CA LEU A 239 -3.91 -2.95 13.96
C LEU A 239 -4.36 -1.67 13.27
N ALA A 240 -3.45 -0.71 13.12
CA ALA A 240 -3.74 0.57 12.47
C ALA A 240 -4.08 0.40 10.98
N VAL A 241 -3.28 -0.36 10.22
CA VAL A 241 -3.54 -0.61 8.79
C VAL A 241 -4.86 -1.36 8.59
N LYS A 242 -5.16 -2.38 9.43
CA LYS A 242 -6.43 -3.12 9.34
C LYS A 242 -7.64 -2.21 9.58
N ARG A 243 -7.55 -1.28 10.54
CA ARG A 243 -8.61 -0.30 10.81
C ARG A 243 -8.84 0.63 9.62
N ILE A 244 -7.79 1.16 9.02
CA ILE A 244 -7.90 2.05 7.86
C ILE A 244 -8.43 1.27 6.66
N GLY A 245 -7.93 0.05 6.42
CA GLY A 245 -8.41 -0.80 5.33
C GLY A 245 -9.92 -1.03 5.41
N LYS A 246 -10.48 -1.32 6.59
CA LYS A 246 -11.94 -1.43 6.79
C LYS A 246 -12.70 -0.14 6.40
N GLN A 247 -12.16 1.03 6.74
CA GLN A 247 -12.77 2.31 6.37
C GLN A 247 -12.73 2.56 4.86
N VAL A 248 -11.63 2.17 4.20
CA VAL A 248 -11.49 2.25 2.74
C VAL A 248 -12.44 1.28 2.03
N ILE A 249 -12.63 0.05 2.55
CA ILE A 249 -13.63 -0.89 2.04
C ILE A 249 -15.04 -0.32 2.17
N ALA A 250 -15.39 0.22 3.35
CA ALA A 250 -16.71 0.81 3.57
C ALA A 250 -16.98 1.98 2.62
N LEU A 251 -15.98 2.84 2.40
CA LEU A 251 -16.04 3.89 1.39
C LEU A 251 -16.21 3.29 -0.02
N GLY A 252 -15.44 2.29 -0.39
CA GLY A 252 -15.54 1.63 -1.69
C GLY A 252 -16.91 1.00 -1.95
N ILE A 253 -17.52 0.36 -0.96
CA ILE A 253 -18.88 -0.19 -1.04
C ILE A 253 -19.91 0.94 -1.24
N LEU A 254 -19.80 2.02 -0.48
CA LEU A 254 -20.66 3.19 -0.63
C LEU A 254 -20.55 3.77 -2.05
N ILE A 255 -19.33 3.99 -2.52
CA ILE A 255 -19.10 4.54 -3.86
C ILE A 255 -19.57 3.59 -4.96
N PHE A 256 -19.34 2.30 -4.82
CA PHE A 256 -19.83 1.29 -5.77
C PHE A 256 -21.35 1.31 -5.86
N ALA A 257 -22.06 1.37 -4.72
CA ALA A 257 -23.52 1.47 -4.70
C ALA A 257 -24.02 2.74 -5.41
N ILE A 258 -23.42 3.90 -5.11
CA ILE A 258 -23.78 5.18 -5.77
C ILE A 258 -23.47 5.11 -7.27
N ALA A 259 -22.35 4.51 -7.67
CA ALA A 259 -21.92 4.40 -9.06
C ALA A 259 -22.87 3.53 -9.89
N VAL A 260 -23.33 2.41 -9.32
CA VAL A 260 -24.35 1.56 -9.95
C VAL A 260 -25.66 2.32 -10.08
N SER A 261 -26.09 3.07 -9.05
CA SER A 261 -27.27 3.94 -9.14
C SER A 261 -27.09 5.10 -10.15
N GLY A 262 -25.87 5.57 -10.36
CA GLY A 262 -25.55 6.64 -11.30
C GLY A 262 -25.64 6.25 -12.77
N MET A 263 -25.87 4.97 -13.07
CA MET A 263 -26.17 4.53 -14.43
C MET A 263 -27.51 5.07 -14.95
N TRP A 264 -28.49 5.28 -14.07
CA TRP A 264 -29.76 5.90 -14.44
C TRP A 264 -29.73 7.43 -14.33
N LEU A 265 -28.85 7.96 -13.48
CA LEU A 265 -28.74 9.39 -13.19
C LEU A 265 -27.26 9.84 -13.28
N PRO A 266 -26.82 10.43 -14.40
CA PRO A 266 -25.43 10.86 -14.59
C PRO A 266 -24.90 11.82 -13.52
N ILE A 267 -25.79 12.56 -12.84
CA ILE A 267 -25.41 13.46 -11.73
C ILE A 267 -24.77 12.69 -10.56
N LEU A 268 -25.22 11.46 -10.29
CA LEU A 268 -24.72 10.65 -9.18
C LEU A 268 -23.28 10.18 -9.41
N SER A 269 -22.88 10.02 -10.67
CA SER A 269 -21.50 9.70 -11.05
C SER A 269 -20.53 10.79 -10.58
N ILE A 270 -20.89 12.07 -10.73
CA ILE A 270 -20.09 13.21 -10.25
C ILE A 270 -20.05 13.21 -8.71
N VAL A 271 -21.20 13.00 -8.07
CA VAL A 271 -21.31 12.94 -6.61
C VAL A 271 -20.44 11.81 -6.04
N ALA A 272 -20.45 10.64 -6.66
CA ALA A 272 -19.63 9.49 -6.27
C ALA A 272 -18.13 9.84 -6.27
N VAL A 273 -17.64 10.52 -7.31
CA VAL A 273 -16.23 10.92 -7.41
C VAL A 273 -15.86 11.94 -6.33
N ILE A 274 -16.71 12.94 -6.09
CA ILE A 274 -16.48 13.94 -5.04
C ILE A 274 -16.41 13.26 -3.67
N ILE A 275 -17.36 12.38 -3.36
CA ILE A 275 -17.38 11.62 -2.10
C ILE A 275 -16.15 10.72 -2.00
N ALA A 276 -15.69 10.10 -3.09
CA ALA A 276 -14.51 9.25 -3.09
C ALA A 276 -13.23 10.05 -2.74
N ILE A 277 -13.00 11.18 -3.41
CA ILE A 277 -11.82 12.04 -3.17
C ILE A 277 -11.85 12.60 -1.74
N ILE A 278 -12.96 13.21 -1.34
CA ILE A 278 -13.10 13.84 -0.02
C ILE A 278 -13.05 12.77 1.07
N GLY A 279 -13.79 11.66 0.91
CA GLY A 279 -13.83 10.57 1.87
C GLY A 279 -12.45 9.93 2.08
N ARG A 280 -11.72 9.64 0.99
CA ARG A 280 -10.37 9.07 1.08
C ARG A 280 -9.36 10.05 1.70
N GLY A 281 -9.49 11.34 1.38
CA GLY A 281 -8.73 12.42 2.00
C GLY A 281 -9.01 12.54 3.50
N TRP A 282 -10.28 12.53 3.88
CA TRP A 282 -10.74 12.62 5.28
C TRP A 282 -10.28 11.43 6.12
N ILE A 283 -10.36 10.19 5.62
CA ILE A 283 -9.83 9.00 6.29
C ILE A 283 -8.34 9.18 6.61
N SER A 284 -7.58 9.67 5.63
CA SER A 284 -6.13 9.91 5.78
C SER A 284 -5.82 11.02 6.79
N TYR A 285 -6.59 12.12 6.73
CA TYR A 285 -6.44 13.27 7.61
C TYR A 285 -6.78 12.91 9.06
N ARG A 286 -7.95 12.31 9.30
CA ARG A 286 -8.39 11.88 10.63
C ARG A 286 -7.40 10.93 11.28
N HIS A 287 -6.87 9.97 10.52
CA HIS A 287 -5.86 9.07 11.04
C HIS A 287 -4.54 9.79 11.38
N ARG A 288 -4.08 10.73 10.55
CA ARG A 288 -2.89 11.57 10.88
C ARG A 288 -3.10 12.38 12.16
N VAL A 289 -4.26 13.02 12.33
CA VAL A 289 -4.60 13.78 13.54
C VAL A 289 -4.58 12.86 14.77
N ARG A 290 -5.20 11.68 14.68
CA ARG A 290 -5.22 10.68 15.75
C ARG A 290 -3.81 10.20 16.14
N GLU A 291 -2.98 9.83 15.17
CA GLU A 291 -1.59 9.39 15.44
C GLU A 291 -0.77 10.48 16.11
N ASN A 292 -0.99 11.74 15.73
CA ASN A 292 -0.25 12.88 16.29
C ASN A 292 -0.72 13.29 17.68
N ALA A 293 -1.98 13.01 18.04
CA ALA A 293 -2.56 13.33 19.35
C ALA A 293 -2.32 12.20 20.38
N ALA A 294 -2.21 10.96 19.91
CA ALA A 294 -2.01 9.80 20.77
C ALA A 294 -0.55 9.72 21.30
N PRO A 295 -0.34 9.10 22.49
CA PRO A 295 1.00 8.86 23.00
C PRO A 295 1.79 7.91 22.09
N TYR A 296 3.12 8.08 22.08
CA TYR A 296 4.02 7.21 21.32
C TYR A 296 4.07 5.81 21.95
N TYR A 297 3.83 4.78 21.14
CA TYR A 297 3.89 3.39 21.58
C TYR A 297 5.34 2.93 21.79
N PHE A 298 6.22 3.29 20.83
CA PHE A 298 7.64 2.95 20.83
C PHE A 298 8.48 4.08 21.45
N THR A 299 8.33 4.27 22.75
CA THR A 299 9.14 5.20 23.54
C THR A 299 10.19 4.44 24.36
N PRO A 300 11.37 5.04 24.62
CA PRO A 300 12.29 4.52 25.64
C PRO A 300 11.56 4.33 26.97
N ARG A 301 11.87 3.25 27.69
CA ARG A 301 11.29 2.90 28.98
C ARG A 301 12.42 2.66 29.99
N LYS A 302 12.17 2.94 31.27
CA LYS A 302 13.14 2.65 32.35
C LYS A 302 13.30 1.14 32.59
N ASN A 303 12.20 0.40 32.47
CA ASN A 303 12.13 -1.02 32.80
C ASN A 303 11.83 -1.82 31.53
N GLY A 304 12.89 -2.29 30.87
CA GLY A 304 12.78 -3.14 29.69
C GLY A 304 13.06 -2.42 28.37
N LEU A 305 13.52 -3.19 27.40
CA LEU A 305 13.91 -2.73 26.07
C LEU A 305 12.80 -3.05 25.06
N ILE A 306 12.17 -2.03 24.49
CA ILE A 306 11.09 -2.21 23.50
C ILE A 306 11.65 -2.60 22.13
N VAL A 307 11.11 -3.68 21.56
CA VAL A 307 11.46 -4.17 20.23
C VAL A 307 10.72 -3.35 19.17
N LEU A 308 11.45 -2.45 18.49
CA LEU A 308 10.91 -1.64 17.40
C LEU A 308 10.75 -2.46 16.11
N ALA A 309 11.72 -3.32 15.80
CA ALA A 309 11.65 -4.23 14.67
C ALA A 309 12.60 -5.42 14.88
N VAL A 310 12.35 -6.50 14.16
CA VAL A 310 13.22 -7.68 14.13
C VAL A 310 13.77 -7.82 12.72
N ILE A 311 15.08 -8.03 12.60
CA ILE A 311 15.76 -8.23 11.33
C ILE A 311 15.41 -9.63 10.81
N PRO A 312 14.99 -9.79 9.55
CA PRO A 312 14.76 -11.10 8.93
C PRO A 312 16.03 -11.96 8.95
N HIS A 313 15.85 -13.27 9.09
CA HIS A 313 16.89 -14.30 9.18
C HIS A 313 17.85 -14.11 10.36
N SER A 314 17.48 -13.32 11.36
CA SER A 314 18.26 -13.12 12.59
C SER A 314 17.90 -14.12 13.70
N PRO A 315 18.76 -14.29 14.72
CA PRO A 315 18.44 -15.06 15.91
C PRO A 315 17.13 -14.65 16.58
N ALA A 316 16.83 -13.34 16.63
CA ALA A 316 15.59 -12.81 17.19
C ALA A 316 14.35 -13.29 16.44
N GLU A 317 14.41 -13.41 15.10
CA GLU A 317 13.32 -14.00 14.31
C GLU A 317 13.19 -15.50 14.59
N LYS A 318 14.30 -16.24 14.67
CA LYS A 318 14.31 -17.69 15.01
C LYS A 318 13.72 -17.95 16.40
N LEU A 319 14.00 -17.06 17.36
CA LEU A 319 13.45 -17.06 18.71
C LEU A 319 11.96 -16.64 18.74
N GLY A 320 11.42 -16.13 17.64
CA GLY A 320 10.02 -15.70 17.54
C GLY A 320 9.72 -14.41 18.30
N LEU A 321 10.71 -13.52 18.48
CA LEU A 321 10.48 -12.18 19.01
C LEU A 321 9.61 -11.37 18.05
N GLN A 322 8.72 -10.56 18.61
CA GLN A 322 7.77 -9.77 17.84
C GLN A 322 7.94 -8.27 18.08
N THR A 323 7.58 -7.49 17.06
CA THR A 323 7.56 -6.02 17.17
C THR A 323 6.54 -5.59 18.21
N GLY A 324 6.96 -4.72 19.13
CA GLY A 324 6.15 -4.22 20.24
C GLY A 324 6.31 -4.97 21.56
N GLU A 325 6.99 -6.13 21.56
CA GLU A 325 7.35 -6.80 22.81
C GLU A 325 8.42 -6.01 23.57
N ILE A 326 8.48 -6.22 24.89
CA ILE A 326 9.44 -5.57 25.77
C ILE A 326 10.32 -6.65 26.38
N ILE A 327 11.62 -6.60 26.12
CA ILE A 327 12.58 -7.49 26.76
C ILE A 327 12.85 -6.97 28.17
N TYR A 328 12.34 -7.67 29.17
CA TYR A 328 12.43 -7.29 30.57
C TYR A 328 13.69 -7.85 31.23
N LYS A 329 14.01 -9.13 30.96
CA LYS A 329 15.26 -9.76 31.40
C LYS A 329 15.95 -10.54 30.30
N CYS A 330 17.27 -10.59 30.37
CA CYS A 330 18.12 -11.49 29.61
C CYS A 330 19.01 -12.27 30.58
N ASN A 331 19.01 -13.60 30.51
CA ASN A 331 19.81 -14.47 31.36
C ASN A 331 19.69 -14.16 32.88
N GLY A 332 18.47 -13.81 33.31
CA GLY A 332 18.15 -13.45 34.70
C GLY A 332 18.51 -12.01 35.12
N GLN A 333 19.11 -11.21 34.25
CA GLN A 333 19.44 -9.80 34.51
C GLN A 333 18.42 -8.85 33.87
N LEU A 334 18.05 -7.78 34.57
CA LEU A 334 17.18 -6.72 34.06
C LEU A 334 17.87 -5.99 32.90
N THR A 335 17.10 -5.62 31.88
CA THR A 335 17.61 -4.95 30.68
C THR A 335 16.89 -3.63 30.46
N GLY A 336 17.40 -2.54 31.06
CA GLY A 336 16.82 -1.21 30.94
C GLY A 336 17.26 -0.45 29.68
N ASN A 337 18.39 -0.83 29.09
CA ASN A 337 18.91 -0.23 27.87
C ASN A 337 19.66 -1.25 27.00
N LYS A 338 19.97 -0.84 25.75
CA LYS A 338 20.68 -1.66 24.75
C LYS A 338 22.05 -2.14 25.26
N LYS A 339 22.80 -1.30 26.00
CA LYS A 339 24.12 -1.68 26.56
C LYS A 339 24.01 -2.76 27.63
N GLU A 340 23.06 -2.63 28.55
CA GLU A 340 22.77 -3.64 29.58
C GLU A 340 22.30 -4.95 28.96
N PHE A 341 21.44 -4.87 27.95
CA PHE A 341 21.01 -6.03 27.19
C PHE A 341 22.20 -6.79 26.57
N TYR A 342 23.15 -6.10 25.94
CA TYR A 342 24.34 -6.79 25.42
C TYR A 342 25.24 -7.38 26.47
N LYS A 343 25.43 -6.68 27.59
CA LYS A 343 26.21 -7.23 28.71
C LYS A 343 25.58 -8.51 29.24
N ALA A 344 24.25 -8.52 29.39
CA ALA A 344 23.50 -9.69 29.85
C ALA A 344 23.54 -10.85 28.82
N LEU A 345 23.49 -10.53 27.53
CA LEU A 345 23.61 -11.51 26.44
C LEU A 345 25.00 -12.15 26.40
N GLN A 346 26.07 -11.36 26.54
CA GLN A 346 27.45 -11.84 26.51
C GLN A 346 27.82 -12.77 27.68
N LYS A 347 27.05 -12.73 28.78
CA LYS A 347 27.24 -13.64 29.92
C LYS A 347 27.09 -15.11 29.51
N ASN A 348 26.29 -15.40 28.49
CA ASN A 348 26.18 -16.74 27.91
C ASN A 348 26.15 -16.64 26.37
N ARG A 349 27.31 -16.87 25.75
CA ARG A 349 27.48 -16.71 24.30
C ARG A 349 26.80 -17.79 23.47
N ALA A 350 26.54 -18.96 24.05
CA ALA A 350 25.97 -20.11 23.34
C ALA A 350 24.46 -20.27 23.59
N TYR A 351 23.90 -19.56 24.58
CA TYR A 351 22.50 -19.72 24.96
C TYR A 351 21.91 -18.43 25.52
N CYS A 352 20.72 -18.10 25.06
CA CYS A 352 20.00 -16.91 25.47
C CYS A 352 18.63 -17.31 26.04
N LYS A 353 18.33 -16.85 27.25
CA LYS A 353 16.99 -16.91 27.85
C LYS A 353 16.47 -15.50 28.08
N LEU A 354 15.35 -15.16 27.45
CA LEU A 354 14.69 -13.87 27.53
C LEU A 354 13.36 -14.00 28.27
N GLU A 355 13.09 -13.03 29.12
CA GLU A 355 11.76 -12.75 29.65
C GLU A 355 11.21 -11.56 28.90
N VAL A 356 10.19 -11.77 28.07
CA VAL A 356 9.56 -10.72 27.27
C VAL A 356 8.14 -10.47 27.70
N LEU A 357 7.71 -9.22 27.70
CA LEU A 357 6.31 -8.85 27.91
C LEU A 357 5.66 -8.66 26.54
N ASN A 358 4.52 -9.31 26.33
CA ASN A 358 3.72 -9.11 25.13
C ASN A 358 2.99 -7.74 25.15
N SER A 359 2.22 -7.45 24.11
CA SER A 359 1.45 -6.19 24.03
C SER A 359 0.37 -6.04 25.11
N GLU A 360 0.00 -7.13 25.78
CA GLU A 360 -1.00 -7.20 26.85
C GLU A 360 -0.36 -7.16 28.25
N GLY A 361 0.97 -7.19 28.33
CA GLY A 361 1.74 -7.17 29.59
C GLY A 361 1.99 -8.55 30.20
N GLU A 362 1.62 -9.63 29.51
CA GLU A 362 1.86 -10.99 29.97
C GLU A 362 3.31 -11.42 29.70
N VAL A 363 3.88 -12.18 30.63
CA VAL A 363 5.25 -12.69 30.53
C VAL A 363 5.30 -13.90 29.61
N ARG A 364 6.15 -13.81 28.59
CA ARG A 364 6.52 -14.89 27.70
C ARG A 364 8.00 -15.19 27.84
N PHE A 365 8.36 -16.46 27.99
CA PHE A 365 9.75 -16.89 28.01
C PHE A 365 10.17 -17.32 26.62
N VAL A 366 11.30 -16.80 26.16
CA VAL A 366 11.86 -17.12 24.85
C VAL A 366 13.30 -17.55 25.04
N GLN A 367 13.66 -18.72 24.50
CA GLN A 367 15.01 -19.26 24.70
C GLN A 367 15.52 -20.02 23.49
N GLY A 368 16.83 -20.02 23.30
CA GLY A 368 17.47 -20.75 22.21
C GLY A 368 18.99 -20.64 22.21
N ALA A 369 19.61 -21.54 21.46
CA ALA A 369 21.05 -21.52 21.25
C ALA A 369 21.46 -20.38 20.31
N LEU A 370 22.63 -19.81 20.56
CA LEU A 370 23.28 -18.82 19.71
C LEU A 370 24.51 -19.46 19.07
N PHE A 371 24.68 -19.23 17.76
CA PHE A 371 25.76 -19.81 16.98
C PHE A 371 26.82 -18.77 16.65
N GLU A 372 28.04 -19.24 16.42
CA GLU A 372 29.16 -18.40 16.00
C GLU A 372 28.87 -17.83 14.61
N GLY A 373 28.89 -16.50 14.47
CA GLY A 373 28.47 -15.78 13.26
C GLY A 373 27.03 -15.25 13.27
N ASP A 374 26.23 -15.57 14.28
CA ASP A 374 24.93 -14.93 14.49
C ASP A 374 25.10 -13.42 14.78
N HIS A 375 24.05 -12.63 14.48
CA HIS A 375 24.09 -11.18 14.64
C HIS A 375 24.45 -10.79 16.09
N HIS A 376 25.46 -9.94 16.26
CA HIS A 376 26.01 -9.50 17.57
C HIS A 376 25.00 -8.80 18.50
N GLU A 377 23.75 -8.65 18.04
CA GLU A 377 22.68 -7.98 18.75
C GLU A 377 21.36 -8.77 18.76
N LEU A 378 21.41 -10.10 18.54
CA LEU A 378 20.25 -10.95 18.19
C LEU A 378 19.48 -10.52 16.92
N GLY A 379 19.78 -9.34 16.37
CA GLY A 379 19.07 -8.74 15.24
C GLY A 379 17.79 -8.03 15.64
N ILE A 380 17.73 -7.45 16.84
CA ILE A 380 16.65 -6.55 17.24
C ILE A 380 17.01 -5.10 16.96
N LEU A 381 16.01 -4.30 16.54
CA LEU A 381 16.08 -2.86 16.49
C LEU A 381 15.27 -2.28 17.64
N THR A 382 15.84 -1.29 18.33
CA THR A 382 15.28 -0.70 19.54
C THR A 382 15.33 0.82 19.46
N VAL A 383 14.57 1.49 20.32
CA VAL A 383 14.59 2.95 20.43
C VAL A 383 15.60 3.33 21.50
N GLU A 384 16.68 3.99 21.11
CA GLU A 384 17.66 4.54 22.05
C GLU A 384 17.46 6.03 22.24
N ASP A 385 17.66 6.49 23.47
CA ASP A 385 17.82 7.91 23.73
C ASP A 385 19.21 8.30 23.23
N ARG A 386 19.29 8.99 22.09
CA ARG A 386 20.56 9.59 21.65
C ARG A 386 20.89 10.68 22.67
N LYS A 387 21.67 10.36 23.71
CA LYS A 387 22.39 11.39 24.46
C LYS A 387 23.17 12.17 23.43
N LYS A 388 22.78 13.44 23.19
CA LYS A 388 23.62 14.39 22.46
C LYS A 388 24.98 14.34 23.15
N TRP A 389 26.01 13.97 22.41
CA TRP A 389 27.37 14.11 22.89
C TRP A 389 27.59 15.60 23.11
N ASN A 390 27.49 16.06 24.36
CA ASN A 390 27.97 17.38 24.71
C ASN A 390 29.49 17.27 24.62
N GLY A 391 30.12 18.03 23.72
CA GLY A 391 31.57 18.02 23.47
C GLY A 391 32.43 18.52 24.63
N ASN A 392 31.95 18.44 25.88
CA ASN A 392 32.63 18.93 27.08
C ASN A 392 33.16 17.80 27.99
N GLU A 393 33.10 16.54 27.57
CA GLU A 393 33.73 15.42 28.31
C GLU A 393 35.06 14.96 27.68
N ALA A 394 35.66 15.80 26.84
CA ALA A 394 37.04 15.66 26.40
C ALA A 394 37.81 16.93 26.77
N SER A 395 38.17 17.03 28.06
CA SER A 395 39.16 17.97 28.57
C SER A 395 39.89 17.31 29.73
#